data_AF-A0A2E8DYN4-F1
#
_entry.id   AF-A0A2E8DYN4-F1
#
_cell.length_a   1.000
_cell.length_b   1.000
_cell.length_c   1.000
_cell.angle_alpha   90.00
_cell.angle_beta   90.00
_cell.angle_gamma   90.00
#
_symmetry.space_group_name_H-M   'P 1'
#
loop_
_entity.id
_entity.type
_entity.pdbx_description
1 polymer ?
#
loop_
_entity_poly.entity_id
_entity_poly.type
_entity_poly.pdbx_seq_one_letter_code
_entity_poly.pdbx_strand_id
1 'polypeptide(L)'
;MVKIITVPYGMKASGMEVFDADFEDLTREYQYRNGNSTWKANALFCPRCSKVREKDTRNGGFKDKWVVNKEDYNFTLQYESDDSGVYAKCSSCGHDVRAHTPEMDSYVSIIVREDGDGPPLPLLKLEEPHYEQGFFIFDFKEYERVRSEGTKAGGNILPTAEIDGTRYVISWNNYLTKMRAIPNVSVVGIPKTYWQSL
;
A
#
# COMPACT_ATOMS: atom_id res chain seq x y z
N MET A 1 40.43 -35.45 -15.82
CA MET A 1 40.24 -35.23 -14.37
C MET A 1 39.59 -33.87 -14.18
N VAL A 2 38.35 -33.82 -13.70
CA VAL A 2 37.68 -32.56 -13.34
C VAL A 2 38.10 -32.23 -11.91
N LYS A 3 38.71 -31.07 -11.69
CA LYS A 3 39.00 -30.58 -10.34
C LYS A 3 37.72 -29.93 -9.79
N ILE A 4 37.22 -30.45 -8.68
CA ILE A 4 36.06 -29.93 -7.97
C ILE A 4 36.58 -29.11 -6.79
N ILE A 5 36.09 -27.89 -6.63
CA ILE A 5 36.33 -27.08 -5.43
C ILE A 5 35.02 -26.97 -4.64
N THR A 6 35.13 -27.01 -3.31
CA THR A 6 34.01 -26.78 -2.40
C THR A 6 34.14 -25.36 -1.88
N VAL A 7 33.10 -24.55 -2.07
CA VAL A 7 33.05 -23.16 -1.58
C VAL A 7 32.28 -23.16 -0.27
N PRO A 8 32.91 -22.86 0.88
CA PRO A 8 32.22 -22.74 2.16
C PRO A 8 31.18 -21.61 2.13
N TYR A 9 30.18 -21.70 3.00
CA TYR A 9 29.19 -20.64 3.18
C TYR A 9 29.88 -19.33 3.60
N GLY A 10 29.52 -18.21 2.95
CA GLY A 10 30.15 -16.90 3.18
C GLY A 10 31.43 -16.66 2.39
N MET A 11 31.81 -17.57 1.49
CA MET A 11 32.96 -17.40 0.60
C MET A 11 32.54 -17.33 -0.87
N LYS A 12 33.39 -16.70 -1.70
CA LYS A 12 33.27 -16.69 -3.16
C LYS A 12 34.49 -17.39 -3.77
N ALA A 13 34.37 -17.89 -5.00
CA ALA A 13 35.49 -18.48 -5.71
C ALA A 13 35.76 -17.74 -7.02
N SER A 14 37.04 -17.59 -7.35
CA SER A 14 37.49 -17.17 -8.69
C SER A 14 38.53 -18.17 -9.15
N GLY A 15 38.23 -18.90 -10.23
CA GLY A 15 39.06 -20.03 -10.66
C GLY A 15 39.05 -21.17 -9.63
N MET A 16 40.24 -21.49 -9.09
CA MET A 16 40.45 -22.55 -8.09
C MET A 16 40.68 -22.00 -6.68
N GLU A 17 40.65 -20.68 -6.52
CA GLU A 17 40.92 -19.99 -5.27
C GLU A 17 39.61 -19.55 -4.63
N VAL A 18 39.54 -19.71 -3.31
CA VAL A 18 38.39 -19.33 -2.49
C VAL A 18 38.79 -18.10 -1.68
N PHE A 19 37.93 -17.10 -1.72
CA PHE A 19 38.10 -15.80 -1.07
C PHE A 19 36.91 -15.56 -0.14
N ASP A 20 37.09 -14.68 0.84
CA ASP A 20 35.94 -14.14 1.58
C ASP A 20 34.97 -13.50 0.59
N ALA A 21 33.67 -13.80 0.74
CA ALA A 21 32.66 -13.10 -0.03
C ALA A 21 32.71 -11.61 0.37
N ASP A 22 32.60 -10.72 -0.61
CA ASP A 22 32.44 -9.31 -0.28
C ASP A 22 31.15 -9.16 0.51
N PHE A 23 31.15 -8.32 1.55
CA PHE A 23 29.89 -7.92 2.18
C PHE A 23 29.05 -7.20 1.12
N GLU A 24 27.93 -7.81 0.72
CA GLU A 24 26.96 -7.12 -0.13
C GLU A 24 26.47 -5.88 0.60
N ASP A 25 26.57 -4.73 -0.06
CA ASP A 25 25.91 -3.53 0.45
C ASP A 25 24.40 -3.77 0.39
N LEU A 26 23.79 -3.83 1.58
CA LEU A 26 22.36 -4.04 1.75
C LEU A 26 21.54 -2.83 1.26
N THR A 27 22.22 -1.74 0.87
CA THR A 27 21.67 -0.53 0.29
C THR A 27 22.34 -0.17 -1.04
N ARG A 28 21.64 0.60 -1.86
CA ARG A 28 22.20 1.23 -3.06
C ARG A 28 21.77 2.67 -3.17
N GLU A 29 22.64 3.50 -3.71
CA GLU A 29 22.30 4.87 -4.06
C GLU A 29 21.47 4.88 -5.35
N TYR A 30 20.39 5.64 -5.35
CA TYR A 30 19.54 5.90 -6.51
C TYR A 30 19.57 7.39 -6.82
N GLN A 31 20.09 7.72 -8.00
CA GLN A 31 20.17 9.10 -8.47
C GLN A 31 18.96 9.43 -9.36
N TYR A 32 18.26 10.50 -9.00
CA TYR A 32 17.14 11.05 -9.76
C TYR A 32 17.63 11.87 -10.95
N ARG A 33 16.76 12.07 -11.95
CA ARG A 33 17.06 12.88 -13.15
C ARG A 33 17.36 14.36 -12.85
N ASN A 34 16.90 14.86 -11.71
CA ASN A 34 17.16 16.23 -11.26
C ASN A 34 18.50 16.39 -10.53
N GLY A 35 19.33 15.33 -10.45
CA GLY A 35 20.65 15.35 -9.81
C GLY A 35 20.65 14.98 -8.32
N ASN A 36 19.50 14.95 -7.66
CA ASN A 36 19.39 14.50 -6.28
C ASN A 36 19.56 12.97 -6.17
N SER A 37 19.94 12.46 -5.00
CA SER A 37 20.02 11.02 -4.74
C SER A 37 19.32 10.61 -3.44
N THR A 38 18.99 9.32 -3.34
CA THR A 38 18.43 8.68 -2.14
C THR A 38 18.96 7.24 -2.02
N TRP A 39 18.94 6.66 -0.83
CA TRP A 39 19.31 5.26 -0.63
C TRP A 39 18.08 4.32 -0.68
N LYS A 40 18.22 3.20 -1.39
CA LYS A 40 17.21 2.13 -1.50
C LYS A 40 17.77 0.83 -0.95
N ALA A 41 16.97 0.07 -0.22
CA ALA A 41 17.37 -1.27 0.23
C ALA A 41 17.45 -2.27 -0.93
N ASN A 42 18.43 -3.16 -0.88
CA ASN A 42 18.57 -4.36 -1.70
C ASN A 42 18.21 -5.65 -0.94
N ALA A 43 18.07 -5.55 0.39
CA ALA A 43 17.69 -6.66 1.26
C ALA A 43 16.43 -6.34 2.07
N LEU A 44 15.79 -7.36 2.63
CA LEU A 44 14.68 -7.18 3.55
C LEU A 44 15.18 -6.55 4.86
N PHE A 45 14.41 -5.59 5.38
CA PHE A 45 14.71 -4.86 6.60
C PHE A 45 13.49 -4.84 7.52
N CYS A 46 13.67 -4.46 8.78
CA CYS A 46 12.56 -4.31 9.72
C CYS A 46 11.80 -2.99 9.46
N PRO A 47 10.55 -3.03 9.00
CA PRO A 47 9.80 -1.81 8.71
C PRO A 47 9.55 -0.95 9.97
N ARG A 48 9.36 -1.58 11.14
CA ARG A 48 9.11 -0.87 12.41
C ARG A 48 10.34 -0.18 13.01
N CYS A 49 11.53 -0.73 12.78
CA CYS A 49 12.78 -0.18 13.32
C CYS A 49 13.46 0.79 12.35
N SER A 50 13.13 0.70 11.06
CA SER A 50 13.65 1.59 10.04
C SER A 50 12.94 2.95 10.07
N LYS A 51 13.71 4.01 9.84
CA LYS A 51 13.24 5.40 9.75
C LYS A 51 13.13 5.86 8.29
N VAL A 52 12.71 4.98 7.41
CA VAL A 52 12.58 5.26 5.96
C VAL A 52 11.27 5.97 5.62
N ARG A 53 10.37 6.05 6.59
CA ARG A 53 9.10 6.75 6.49
C ARG A 53 9.09 7.94 7.44
N GLU A 54 8.35 8.95 7.04
CA GLU A 54 8.07 10.12 7.85
C GLU A 54 6.57 10.30 7.99
N LYS A 55 6.17 10.89 9.12
CA LYS A 55 4.78 11.30 9.29
C LYS A 55 4.47 12.32 8.19
N ASP A 56 3.46 12.05 7.39
CA ASP A 56 3.01 13.05 6.42
C ASP A 56 2.26 14.13 7.19
N THR A 57 2.94 15.25 7.47
CA THR A 57 2.35 16.38 8.20
C THR A 57 1.17 16.99 7.46
N ARG A 58 1.07 16.72 6.15
CA ARG A 58 0.02 17.18 5.26
C ARG A 58 -1.16 16.18 5.29
N ASN A 59 -0.97 14.98 4.75
CA ASN A 59 -2.07 14.03 4.55
C ASN A 59 -2.39 13.13 5.77
N GLY A 60 -1.69 13.27 6.89
CA GLY A 60 -1.75 12.29 7.98
C GLY A 60 -1.17 10.93 7.56
N GLY A 61 -1.00 10.03 8.53
CA GLY A 61 -0.34 8.75 8.28
C GLY A 61 1.16 8.88 8.03
N PHE A 62 1.72 7.94 7.26
CA PHE A 62 3.15 7.87 6.97
C PHE A 62 3.37 7.82 5.46
N LYS A 63 4.35 8.57 4.98
CA LYS A 63 4.86 8.50 3.61
C LYS A 63 6.31 8.09 3.62
N ASP A 64 6.80 7.62 2.49
CA ASP A 64 8.23 7.38 2.33
C ASP A 64 8.96 8.72 2.33
N LYS A 65 10.08 8.78 3.04
CA LYS A 65 10.94 9.97 3.02
C LYS A 65 11.42 10.21 1.60
N TRP A 66 11.41 11.48 1.19
CA TRP A 66 11.93 11.88 -0.11
C TRP A 66 13.44 11.61 -0.24
N VAL A 67 14.18 11.78 0.86
CA VAL A 67 15.60 11.47 0.97
C VAL A 67 15.78 10.50 2.13
N VAL A 68 16.25 9.30 1.82
CA VAL A 68 16.57 8.24 2.78
C VAL A 68 18.08 8.09 2.85
N ASN A 69 18.65 8.02 4.05
CA ASN A 69 20.06 7.71 4.28
C ASN A 69 20.26 6.22 4.59
N LYS A 70 21.51 5.72 4.53
CA LYS A 70 21.79 4.31 4.85
C LYS A 70 21.35 3.95 6.27
N GLU A 71 21.57 4.86 7.21
CA GLU A 71 21.31 4.70 8.64
C GLU A 71 19.81 4.67 8.97
N ASP A 72 18.95 5.07 8.03
CA ASP A 72 17.51 4.94 8.18
C ASP A 72 17.05 3.47 8.06
N TYR A 73 17.86 2.57 7.49
CA TYR A 73 17.53 1.15 7.39
C TYR A 73 18.04 0.34 8.60
N ASN A 74 17.18 -0.50 9.16
CA ASN A 74 17.52 -1.48 10.19
C ASN A 74 17.40 -2.92 9.65
N PHE A 75 18.54 -3.51 9.30
CA PHE A 75 18.64 -4.89 8.82
C PHE A 75 18.81 -5.88 9.99
N THR A 76 17.76 -6.01 10.80
CA THR A 76 17.76 -6.80 12.05
C THR A 76 16.90 -8.06 11.96
N LEU A 77 16.59 -8.52 10.75
CA LEU A 77 15.77 -9.71 10.55
C LEU A 77 16.57 -10.99 10.82
N GLN A 78 15.94 -11.95 11.51
CA GLN A 78 16.44 -13.29 11.77
C GLN A 78 15.40 -14.30 11.35
N TYR A 79 15.85 -15.50 10.97
CA TYR A 79 14.94 -16.58 10.59
C TYR A 79 14.57 -17.42 11.81
N GLU A 80 13.28 -17.65 12.00
CA GLU A 80 12.70 -18.59 12.96
C GLU A 80 11.91 -19.66 12.19
N SER A 81 11.47 -20.72 12.89
CA SER A 81 10.65 -21.79 12.31
C SER A 81 9.42 -22.03 13.16
N ASP A 82 8.28 -22.19 12.50
CA ASP A 82 7.00 -22.59 13.10
C ASP A 82 6.33 -23.69 12.27
N ASP A 83 5.10 -24.07 12.62
CA ASP A 83 4.34 -25.11 11.93
C ASP A 83 4.04 -24.79 10.44
N SER A 84 4.15 -23.53 10.03
CA SER A 84 3.96 -23.07 8.64
C SER A 84 5.27 -22.98 7.84
N GLY A 85 6.43 -23.18 8.50
CA GLY A 85 7.75 -23.20 7.88
C GLY A 85 8.72 -22.17 8.46
N VAL A 86 9.76 -21.86 7.69
CA VAL A 86 10.77 -20.86 8.06
C VAL A 86 10.24 -19.46 7.74
N TYR A 87 10.29 -18.54 8.70
CA TYR A 87 9.83 -17.17 8.54
C TYR A 87 10.84 -16.16 9.09
N ALA A 88 10.74 -14.90 8.67
CA ALA A 88 11.63 -13.83 9.12
C ALA A 88 10.96 -12.97 10.21
N LYS A 89 11.71 -12.69 11.27
CA LYS A 89 11.28 -11.88 12.41
C LYS A 89 12.37 -10.90 12.82
N CYS A 90 11.99 -9.70 13.18
CA CYS A 90 12.93 -8.69 13.67
C CYS A 90 13.47 -9.09 15.06
N SER A 91 14.79 -9.19 15.19
CA SER A 91 15.45 -9.48 16.47
C SER A 91 15.37 -8.34 17.48
N SER A 92 15.17 -7.10 17.01
CA SER A 92 15.11 -5.91 17.87
C SER A 92 13.72 -5.65 18.44
N CYS A 93 12.66 -5.76 17.63
CA CYS A 93 11.29 -5.44 18.06
C CYS A 93 10.31 -6.61 18.01
N GLY A 94 10.77 -7.80 17.61
CA GLY A 94 9.96 -9.02 17.53
C GLY A 94 8.93 -9.05 16.40
N HIS A 95 8.94 -8.06 15.50
CA HIS A 95 7.98 -7.98 14.39
C HIS A 95 8.16 -9.15 13.41
N ASP A 96 7.09 -9.95 13.25
CA ASP A 96 6.97 -10.95 12.21
C ASP A 96 6.71 -10.26 10.86
N VAL A 97 7.56 -10.50 9.87
CA VAL A 97 7.49 -9.85 8.55
C VAL A 97 6.25 -10.30 7.76
N ARG A 98 5.64 -11.43 8.12
CA ARG A 98 4.37 -11.90 7.53
C ARG A 98 3.17 -11.12 8.06
N ALA A 99 3.29 -10.49 9.23
CA ALA A 99 2.19 -9.78 9.84
C ALA A 99 1.89 -8.50 9.06
N HIS A 100 0.64 -8.37 8.60
CA HIS A 100 0.16 -7.13 8.03
C HIS A 100 0.28 -6.01 9.07
N THR A 101 0.92 -4.90 8.70
CA THR A 101 1.09 -3.73 9.55
C THR A 101 0.48 -2.53 8.83
N PRO A 102 -0.79 -2.18 9.13
CA PRO A 102 -1.48 -1.07 8.48
C PRO A 102 -0.73 0.26 8.56
N GLU A 103 0.08 0.48 9.62
CA GLU A 103 0.91 1.68 9.78
C GLU A 103 2.09 1.72 8.79
N MET A 104 2.42 0.58 8.19
CA MET A 104 3.51 0.38 7.23
C MET A 104 3.03 0.26 5.77
N ASP A 105 1.71 0.25 5.54
CA ASP A 105 1.16 0.27 4.19
C ASP A 105 1.53 1.59 3.48
N SER A 106 2.01 1.48 2.25
CA SER A 106 2.16 2.61 1.33
C SER A 106 0.76 3.11 0.99
N TYR A 107 0.38 4.26 1.56
CA TYR A 107 -0.89 4.91 1.29
C TYR A 107 -1.04 5.08 -0.22
N VAL A 108 -1.95 4.32 -0.83
CA VAL A 108 -2.45 4.65 -2.16
C VAL A 108 -3.36 5.86 -1.96
N SER A 109 -2.82 7.03 -2.25
CA SER A 109 -3.49 8.32 -2.14
C SER A 109 -4.61 8.41 -3.18
N ILE A 110 -5.74 7.74 -2.99
CA ILE A 110 -6.72 7.71 -4.08
C ILE A 110 -7.67 8.89 -4.03
N ILE A 111 -8.11 9.43 -2.89
CA ILE A 111 -8.96 10.63 -2.94
C ILE A 111 -8.57 11.60 -1.82
N VAL A 112 -7.67 12.53 -2.15
CA VAL A 112 -7.39 13.73 -1.35
C VAL A 112 -8.64 14.62 -1.43
N ARG A 113 -9.13 15.10 -0.28
CA ARG A 113 -10.14 16.16 -0.24
C ARG A 113 -9.60 17.41 -0.94
N GLU A 114 -10.47 18.26 -1.48
CA GLU A 114 -10.02 19.53 -2.11
C GLU A 114 -9.26 20.46 -1.14
N ASP A 115 -9.38 20.24 0.18
CA ASP A 115 -8.70 20.99 1.26
C ASP A 115 -7.40 20.36 1.79
N GLY A 116 -6.97 19.20 1.25
CA GLY A 116 -5.55 18.80 1.26
C GLY A 116 -4.94 18.17 2.51
N ASP A 117 -5.61 18.11 3.67
CA ASP A 117 -5.01 17.62 4.94
C ASP A 117 -5.96 16.72 5.76
N GLY A 118 -6.08 15.42 5.44
CA GLY A 118 -6.84 14.49 6.28
C GLY A 118 -6.52 13.01 6.06
N PRO A 119 -6.69 12.15 7.09
CA PRO A 119 -6.52 10.70 6.95
C PRO A 119 -7.40 10.16 5.83
N PRO A 120 -7.03 9.03 5.18
CA PRO A 120 -7.85 8.43 4.14
C PRO A 120 -9.23 8.18 4.72
N LEU A 121 -10.22 8.66 3.99
CA LEU A 121 -11.59 8.50 4.40
C LEU A 121 -11.93 7.00 4.44
N PRO A 122 -12.56 6.50 5.52
CA PRO A 122 -13.00 5.12 5.61
C PRO A 122 -13.82 4.72 4.37
N LEU A 123 -13.46 3.57 3.80
CA LEU A 123 -14.19 3.01 2.67
C LEU A 123 -15.52 2.47 3.17
N LEU A 124 -16.61 2.89 2.52
CA LEU A 124 -17.94 2.33 2.75
C LEU A 124 -18.35 1.54 1.51
N LYS A 125 -18.38 0.21 1.63
CA LYS A 125 -18.70 -0.68 0.52
C LYS A 125 -20.18 -0.59 0.17
N LEU A 126 -20.46 -0.46 -1.12
CA LEU A 126 -21.78 -0.62 -1.71
C LEU A 126 -22.15 -2.10 -1.80
N GLU A 127 -23.40 -2.39 -1.47
CA GLU A 127 -24.00 -3.71 -1.66
C GLU A 127 -24.45 -3.88 -3.13
N GLU A 128 -24.03 -5.00 -3.73
CA GLU A 128 -24.43 -5.44 -5.08
C GLU A 128 -24.41 -4.37 -6.20
N PRO A 129 -23.35 -3.55 -6.32
CA PRO A 129 -23.25 -2.63 -7.45
C PRO A 129 -23.06 -3.41 -8.74
N HIS A 130 -23.71 -2.98 -9.83
CA HIS A 130 -23.50 -3.52 -11.16
C HIS A 130 -23.10 -2.42 -12.14
N TYR A 131 -22.29 -2.77 -13.14
CA TYR A 131 -21.91 -1.84 -14.20
C TYR A 131 -22.76 -2.10 -15.44
N GLU A 132 -23.47 -1.06 -15.90
CA GLU A 132 -24.31 -1.13 -17.09
C GLU A 132 -24.28 0.23 -17.80
N GLN A 133 -24.11 0.23 -19.13
CA GLN A 133 -24.17 1.43 -19.99
C GLN A 133 -23.32 2.63 -19.52
N GLY A 134 -22.19 2.39 -18.86
CA GLY A 134 -21.31 3.47 -18.36
C GLY A 134 -21.64 3.98 -16.96
N PHE A 135 -22.58 3.34 -16.25
CA PHE A 135 -22.98 3.69 -14.89
C PHE A 135 -22.68 2.54 -13.93
N PHE A 136 -22.35 2.88 -12.68
CA PHE A 136 -22.51 1.95 -11.57
C PHE A 136 -23.91 2.15 -11.00
N ILE A 137 -24.70 1.08 -11.01
CA ILE A 137 -26.10 1.06 -10.64
C ILE A 137 -26.27 0.19 -9.40
N PHE A 138 -27.11 0.64 -8.46
CA PHE A 138 -27.43 -0.04 -7.21
C PHE A 138 -28.82 0.39 -6.71
N ASP A 139 -29.38 -0.32 -5.74
CA ASP A 139 -30.71 -0.03 -5.19
C ASP A 139 -30.76 1.38 -4.57
N PHE A 140 -31.88 2.09 -4.72
CA PHE A 140 -32.12 3.37 -4.06
C PHE A 140 -32.06 3.25 -2.53
N LYS A 141 -32.48 2.09 -1.97
CA LYS A 141 -32.32 1.84 -0.53
C LYS A 141 -30.86 1.84 -0.09
N GLU A 142 -30.00 1.26 -0.92
CA GLU A 142 -28.57 1.23 -0.67
C GLU A 142 -27.95 2.64 -0.75
N TYR A 143 -28.42 3.44 -1.73
CA TYR A 143 -28.09 4.86 -1.79
C TYR A 143 -28.42 5.59 -0.48
N GLU A 144 -29.63 5.40 0.05
CA GLU A 144 -30.06 6.05 1.30
C GLU A 144 -29.30 5.52 2.54
N ARG A 145 -28.92 4.24 2.58
CA ARG A 145 -28.08 3.67 3.65
C ARG A 145 -26.72 4.37 3.70
N VAL A 146 -26.01 4.38 2.57
CA VAL A 146 -24.69 5.00 2.43
C VAL A 146 -24.77 6.50 2.65
N ARG A 147 -25.84 7.15 2.18
CA ARG A 147 -26.13 8.56 2.45
C ARG A 147 -26.25 8.81 3.96
N SER A 148 -27.04 8.01 4.67
CA SER A 148 -27.25 8.13 6.11
C SER A 148 -25.96 7.92 6.90
N GLU A 149 -25.19 6.89 6.58
CA GLU A 149 -23.91 6.60 7.22
C GLU A 149 -22.86 7.68 6.94
N GLY A 150 -22.76 8.15 5.69
CA GLY A 150 -21.85 9.24 5.36
C GLY A 150 -22.24 10.56 6.00
N THR A 151 -23.54 10.87 6.13
CA THR A 151 -24.00 12.04 6.90
C THR A 151 -23.63 11.93 8.39
N LYS A 152 -23.80 10.76 9.02
CA LYS A 152 -23.37 10.52 10.42
C LYS A 152 -21.86 10.71 10.59
N ALA A 153 -21.07 10.36 9.58
CA ALA A 153 -19.64 10.57 9.54
C ALA A 153 -19.21 11.98 9.10
N GLY A 154 -20.14 12.92 8.90
CA GLY A 154 -19.85 14.28 8.46
C GLY A 154 -19.30 14.39 7.03
N GLY A 155 -19.64 13.44 6.15
CA GLY A 155 -19.14 13.35 4.78
C GLY A 155 -17.73 12.77 4.65
N ASN A 156 -17.18 12.25 5.75
CA ASN A 156 -15.82 11.73 5.83
C ASN A 156 -15.76 10.23 5.49
N ILE A 157 -16.33 9.82 4.36
CA ILE A 157 -16.30 8.44 3.87
C ILE A 157 -16.01 8.42 2.37
N LEU A 158 -15.55 7.27 1.87
CA LEU A 158 -15.46 7.01 0.43
C LEU A 158 -16.36 5.82 0.07
N PRO A 159 -17.54 6.10 -0.52
CA PRO A 159 -18.34 5.04 -1.12
C PRO A 159 -17.52 4.25 -2.14
N THR A 160 -17.60 2.93 -2.06
CA THR A 160 -16.74 2.01 -2.80
C THR A 160 -17.59 0.95 -3.51
N ALA A 161 -17.35 0.75 -4.80
CA ALA A 161 -17.95 -0.31 -5.60
C ALA A 161 -16.89 -1.35 -5.98
N GLU A 162 -17.28 -2.62 -6.06
CA GLU A 162 -16.41 -3.70 -6.54
C GLU A 162 -17.09 -4.36 -7.73
N ILE A 163 -16.49 -4.24 -8.91
CA ILE A 163 -17.02 -4.73 -10.19
C ILE A 163 -15.93 -5.58 -10.84
N ASP A 164 -16.24 -6.84 -11.15
CA ASP A 164 -15.33 -7.77 -11.83
C ASP A 164 -13.92 -7.85 -11.17
N GLY A 165 -13.87 -7.87 -9.83
CA GLY A 165 -12.64 -7.93 -9.05
C GLY A 165 -11.82 -6.62 -9.03
N THR A 166 -12.31 -5.56 -9.69
CA THR A 166 -11.72 -4.22 -9.63
C THR A 166 -12.48 -3.37 -8.63
N ARG A 167 -11.76 -2.70 -7.73
CA ARG A 167 -12.35 -1.82 -6.73
C ARG A 167 -12.34 -0.38 -7.23
N TYR A 168 -13.44 0.33 -7.03
CA TYR A 168 -13.63 1.70 -7.44
C TYR A 168 -14.10 2.56 -6.27
N VAL A 169 -13.61 3.78 -6.18
CA VAL A 169 -13.96 4.76 -5.14
C VAL A 169 -14.51 6.04 -5.75
N ILE A 170 -15.40 6.72 -5.04
CA ILE A 170 -15.97 8.01 -5.44
C ILE A 170 -15.93 9.00 -4.27
N SER A 171 -15.69 10.28 -4.57
CA SER A 171 -15.75 11.32 -3.55
C SER A 171 -17.18 11.51 -3.04
N TRP A 172 -17.32 11.87 -1.77
CA TRP A 172 -18.64 12.08 -1.15
C TRP A 172 -19.52 13.09 -1.90
N ASN A 173 -18.93 14.21 -2.34
CA ASN A 173 -19.67 15.22 -3.11
C ASN A 173 -20.17 14.67 -4.45
N ASN A 174 -19.35 13.90 -5.17
CA ASN A 174 -19.77 13.28 -6.42
C ASN A 174 -20.83 12.20 -6.18
N TYR A 175 -20.72 11.44 -5.08
CA TYR A 175 -21.72 10.45 -4.70
C TYR A 175 -23.12 11.08 -4.53
N LEU A 176 -23.20 12.23 -3.85
CA LEU A 176 -24.46 12.93 -3.63
C LEU A 176 -24.98 13.67 -4.87
N THR A 177 -24.10 14.27 -5.67
CA THR A 177 -24.50 15.22 -6.74
C THR A 177 -24.57 14.61 -8.12
N LYS A 178 -23.90 13.47 -8.37
CA LYS A 178 -23.84 12.81 -9.69
C LYS A 178 -24.75 11.60 -9.81
N MET A 179 -25.51 11.31 -8.74
CA MET A 179 -26.56 10.31 -8.76
C MET A 179 -27.63 10.66 -9.80
N ARG A 180 -28.13 9.63 -10.49
CA ARG A 180 -29.30 9.71 -11.37
C ARG A 180 -30.30 8.67 -10.91
N ALA A 181 -31.43 9.13 -10.38
CA ALA A 181 -32.53 8.26 -10.06
C ALA A 181 -33.14 7.72 -11.36
N ILE A 182 -33.43 6.42 -11.40
CA ILE A 182 -34.21 5.79 -12.46
C ILE A 182 -35.58 5.45 -11.84
N PRO A 183 -36.59 6.34 -11.95
CA PRO A 183 -37.79 6.30 -11.12
C PRO A 183 -38.61 5.01 -11.26
N ASN A 184 -38.56 4.39 -12.44
CA ASN A 184 -39.40 3.23 -12.77
C ASN A 184 -38.92 1.91 -12.15
N VAL A 185 -37.70 1.86 -11.61
CA VAL A 185 -37.07 0.62 -11.14
C VAL A 185 -36.41 0.77 -9.76
N SER A 186 -36.61 1.92 -9.08
CA SER A 186 -36.05 2.18 -7.74
C SER A 186 -34.55 1.96 -7.61
N VAL A 187 -33.79 2.20 -8.68
CA VAL A 187 -32.33 2.16 -8.67
C VAL A 187 -31.74 3.55 -8.91
N VAL A 188 -30.49 3.69 -8.51
CA VAL A 188 -29.66 4.86 -8.73
C VAL A 188 -28.47 4.46 -9.58
N GLY A 189 -28.17 5.28 -10.59
CA GLY A 189 -26.95 5.15 -11.38
C GLY A 189 -26.01 6.34 -11.17
N ILE A 190 -24.73 6.09 -10.99
CA ILE A 190 -23.67 7.11 -11.00
C ILE A 190 -22.71 6.82 -12.17
N PRO A 191 -22.44 7.78 -13.07
CA PRO A 191 -21.51 7.57 -14.19
C PRO A 191 -20.13 7.13 -13.72
N LYS A 192 -19.57 6.09 -14.36
CA LYS A 192 -18.22 5.53 -14.08
C LYS A 192 -17.13 6.60 -14.09
N THR A 193 -17.26 7.66 -14.90
CA THR A 193 -16.28 8.75 -15.02
C THR A 193 -15.98 9.48 -13.71
N TYR A 194 -16.87 9.40 -12.72
CA TYR A 194 -16.68 10.01 -11.40
C TYR A 194 -16.03 9.06 -10.38
N TRP A 195 -15.80 7.81 -10.78
CA TRP A 195 -15.17 6.78 -9.98
C TRP A 195 -13.70 6.62 -10.37
N GLN A 196 -12.86 6.33 -9.38
CA GLN A 196 -11.44 6.07 -9.57
C GLN A 196 -11.15 4.63 -9.18
N SER A 197 -10.38 3.90 -10.01
CA SER A 197 -9.94 2.54 -9.68
C SER A 197 -8.87 2.57 -8.61
N LEU A 198 -8.98 1.66 -7.64
CA LEU A 198 -7.93 1.34 -6.66
C LEU A 198 -6.98 0.27 -7.21
#